data_AF-A0A1H8XRD5-F1
#
_entry.id   AF-A0A1H8XRD5-F1
#
_cell.length_a   1.000
_cell.length_b   1.000
_cell.length_c   1.000
_cell.angle_alpha   90.00
_cell.angle_beta   90.00
_cell.angle_gamma   90.00
#
_symmetry.space_group_name_H-M   'P 1'
#
loop_
_entity.id
_entity.type
_entity.pdbx_description
1 polymer ?
#
loop_
_entity_poly.entity_id
_entity_poly.type
_entity_poly.pdbx_seq_one_letter_code
_entity_poly.pdbx_strand_id
1 'polypeptide(L)' 'MDGNGTEEKKDQPKGSHAAPEGAGVHPLIDLSRDPHPGRPDHAKPDEE' A
#
# COMPACT_ATOMS: atom_id res chain seq x y z
N MET A 1 -25.71 30.72 -21.41
CA MET A 1 -24.33 31.10 -21.02
C MET A 1 -23.95 30.17 -19.90
N ASP A 2 -23.02 29.30 -20.25
CA ASP A 2 -22.89 27.95 -19.75
C ASP A 2 -22.12 27.95 -18.42
N GLY A 3 -22.73 27.36 -17.40
CA GLY A 3 -22.09 27.12 -16.11
C GLY A 3 -21.03 26.04 -16.28
N ASN A 4 -19.77 26.44 -16.39
CA ASN A 4 -18.63 25.55 -16.52
C ASN A 4 -18.42 24.78 -15.21
N GLY A 5 -19.06 23.61 -15.11
CA GLY A 5 -18.87 22.66 -14.02
C GLY A 5 -17.44 22.16 -14.01
N THR A 6 -16.70 22.50 -12.96
CA THR A 6 -15.35 22.03 -12.73
C THR A 6 -15.45 20.54 -12.40
N GLU A 7 -15.07 19.67 -13.34
CA GLU A 7 -14.92 18.23 -13.09
C GLU A 7 -13.82 18.03 -12.04
N GLU A 8 -14.22 17.83 -10.79
CA GLU A 8 -13.38 17.28 -9.73
C GLU A 8 -12.97 15.86 -10.14
N LYS A 9 -11.79 15.74 -10.77
CA LYS A 9 -11.10 14.47 -10.93
C LYS A 9 -10.80 13.94 -9.53
N LYS A 10 -11.66 13.07 -9.01
CA LYS A 10 -11.38 12.28 -7.82
C LYS A 10 -10.14 11.45 -8.12
N ASP A 11 -9.00 11.89 -7.61
CA ASP A 11 -7.79 11.09 -7.51
C ASP A 11 -8.15 9.79 -6.80
N GLN A 12 -8.36 8.72 -7.58
CA GLN A 12 -8.61 7.42 -7.00
C GLN A 12 -7.39 7.05 -6.14
N PRO A 13 -7.57 6.60 -4.88
CA PRO A 13 -6.44 6.24 -4.04
C PRO A 13 -5.71 5.09 -4.71
N LYS A 14 -4.51 5.37 -5.23
CA LYS A 14 -3.61 4.39 -5.84
C LYS A 14 -3.13 3.47 -4.72
N GLY A 15 -3.88 2.40 -4.48
CA GLY A 15 -3.55 1.38 -3.49
C GLY A 15 -2.37 0.54 -3.93
N SER A 16 -1.16 1.10 -3.94
CA SER A 16 0.05 0.30 -4.15
C SER A 16 1.16 0.77 -3.21
N HIS A 17 0.89 0.57 -1.92
CA HIS A 17 1.95 0.43 -0.92
C HIS A 17 2.65 -0.94 -1.03
N ALA A 18 2.11 -1.85 -1.86
CA ALA A 18 2.75 -3.11 -2.18
C ALA A 18 4.00 -2.87 -3.05
N ALA A 19 5.10 -3.47 -2.64
CA ALA A 19 6.28 -3.55 -3.47
C ALA A 19 6.02 -4.48 -4.68
N PRO A 20 6.67 -4.27 -5.83
CA PRO A 20 6.60 -5.18 -6.97
C PRO A 20 7.02 -6.61 -6.59
N GLU A 21 6.46 -7.60 -7.28
CA GLU A 21 6.85 -9.00 -7.12
C GLU A 21 8.37 -9.18 -7.35
N GLY A 22 9.05 -9.76 -6.37
CA GLY A 22 10.51 -9.95 -6.39
C GLY A 22 11.35 -8.73 -5.99
N ALA A 23 10.74 -7.62 -5.56
CA ALA A 23 11.47 -6.52 -4.95
C ALA A 23 12.12 -6.98 -3.64
N GLY A 24 13.41 -6.70 -3.48
CA GLY A 24 14.13 -6.98 -2.25
C GLY A 24 13.63 -6.12 -1.09
N VAL A 25 13.90 -6.59 0.14
CA VAL A 25 13.62 -5.81 1.36
C VAL A 25 14.42 -4.50 1.30
N HIS A 26 13.77 -3.39 1.60
CA HIS A 26 14.43 -2.09 1.62
C HIS A 26 15.56 -2.10 2.67
N PRO A 27 16.78 -1.61 2.37
CA PRO A 27 17.95 -1.78 3.24
C PRO A 27 17.81 -1.09 4.61
N LEU A 28 16.94 -0.09 4.72
CA LEU A 28 16.62 0.58 5.99
C LEU A 28 15.64 -0.21 6.88
N ILE A 29 15.03 -1.28 6.37
CA ILE A 29 14.13 -2.13 7.15
C ILE A 29 14.98 -3.17 7.88
N ASP A 30 15.01 -3.03 9.21
CA ASP A 30 15.64 -3.99 10.09
C ASP A 30 14.60 -5.00 10.61
N LEU A 31 14.48 -6.12 9.89
CA LEU A 31 13.55 -7.20 10.20
C LEU A 31 13.90 -7.95 11.50
N SER A 32 15.11 -7.78 12.04
CA SER A 32 15.52 -8.48 13.26
C SER A 32 14.81 -7.96 14.52
N ARG A 33 14.25 -6.75 14.46
CA ARG A 33 13.49 -6.12 15.53
C ARG A 33 12.00 -6.45 15.51
N ASP A 34 11.51 -6.95 14.38
CA ASP A 34 10.10 -7.27 14.21
C ASP A 34 9.83 -8.67 14.77
N PRO A 35 8.96 -8.84 15.78
CA PRO A 35 8.56 -10.17 16.27
C PRO A 35 7.78 -10.98 15.22
N HIS A 36 7.21 -10.33 14.20
CA HIS A 36 6.45 -10.94 13.12
C HIS A 36 6.99 -10.51 11.74
N PRO A 37 8.26 -10.81 11.45
CA PRO A 37 8.91 -10.32 10.24
C PRO A 37 8.18 -10.81 9.00
N GLY A 38 7.84 -9.87 8.11
CA GLY A 38 7.15 -10.18 6.86
C GLY A 38 5.64 -10.43 6.99
N ARG A 39 5.04 -10.26 8.18
CA ARG A 39 3.58 -10.31 8.36
C ARG A 39 3.03 -8.89 8.55
N PRO A 40 2.31 -8.32 7.57
CA PRO A 40 1.68 -7.02 7.76
C PRO A 40 0.61 -7.06 8.86
N ASP A 41 0.58 -6.06 9.74
CA ASP A 41 -0.43 -5.93 10.81
C ASP A 41 -1.87 -5.80 10.29
N HIS A 42 -2.03 -5.49 9.01
CA HIS A 42 -3.32 -5.35 8.32
C HIS A 42 -3.62 -6.50 7.36
N ALA A 43 -2.78 -7.54 7.30
CA ALA A 43 -3.10 -8.73 6.55
C ALA A 43 -4.37 -9.36 7.14
N LYS A 44 -5.28 -9.82 6.28
CA LYS A 44 -6.35 -10.69 6.75
C LYS A 44 -5.70 -11.92 7.42
N PRO A 45 -6.29 -12.47 8.49
CA PRO A 45 -5.86 -13.77 8.97
C PRO A 45 -5.91 -14.76 7.81
N ASP A 46 -4.88 -15.59 7.69
CA ASP A 46 -4.92 -16.71 6.75
C ASP A 46 -6.11 -17.60 7.12
N GLU A 47 -6.88 -18.01 6.13
CA GLU A 47 -7.95 -19.00 6.30
C GLU A 47 -7.28 -20.35 6.60
N GLU A 48 -7.34 -20.80 7.86
CA GLU A 48 -7.07 -22.19 8.26
C GLU A 48 -8.32 -23.05 8.11
#